data_AF-A0A0G0H9L7-F1
#
_entry.id   AF-A0A0G0H9L7-F1
#
_cell.length_a   1.000
_cell.length_b   1.000
_cell.length_c   1.000
_cell.angle_alpha   90.00
_cell.angle_beta   90.00
_cell.angle_gamma   90.00
#
_symmetry.space_group_name_H-M   'P 1'
#
loop_
_entity.id
_entity.type
_entity.pdbx_description
1 polymer ?
#
loop_
_entity_poly.entity_id
_entity_poly.type
_entity_poly.pdbx_seq_one_letter_code
_entity_poly.pdbx_strand_id
1 'polypeptide(L)'
;MKTNMHIGILAFAVYLLITSPLIIFDINHNYDNLMMPIRTLLGKQHAALYEFSFPNMVGHVKELLSSFGRLWFITFHTNPQDQIVLESHMDKTNGNIFLSFISLGALIWFLLKNRRPGYDIFAISLLTIIAAFIMYPSYNLEYYLMSVLTLMAVAIGFTLNALPKSISLIIVGIFIIVNILSVFTLSDKYGLYIRRELVYKTMPAIGDRSYELQTYGELLKPEFTYAGWRYLFKHYGKTPSKSNVDPVLGWIYQDEISKDTPELRVVVADTVIPKFEIEPIATFQSGVYTSYVFNNQLPSNTTNPRSKNASQVSGYRLESIEIPLQNIFETDQILSEKNNQQVKRDLR
;
A
#
# COMPACT_ATOMS: atom_id res chain seq x y z
N MET A 1 -41.16 6.53 2.17
CA MET A 1 -40.53 7.58 1.35
C MET A 1 -41.13 7.54 -0.05
N LYS A 2 -41.80 8.60 -0.51
CA LYS A 2 -41.97 8.82 -1.96
C LYS A 2 -40.67 9.42 -2.47
N THR A 3 -39.63 8.59 -2.54
CA THR A 3 -38.37 8.99 -3.17
C THR A 3 -38.74 9.40 -4.60
N ASN A 4 -38.39 10.63 -4.98
CA ASN A 4 -38.75 11.15 -6.29
C ASN A 4 -38.02 10.29 -7.33
N MET A 5 -38.73 9.34 -7.94
CA MET A 5 -38.17 8.27 -8.77
C MET A 5 -37.24 8.82 -9.86
N HIS A 6 -37.58 10.01 -10.38
CA HIS A 6 -36.75 10.76 -11.32
C HIS A 6 -35.36 11.09 -10.79
N ILE A 7 -35.22 11.47 -9.51
CA ILE A 7 -33.93 11.75 -8.88
C ILE A 7 -33.12 10.45 -8.76
N GLY A 8 -33.77 9.34 -8.39
CA GLY A 8 -33.10 8.03 -8.31
C GLY A 8 -32.58 7.56 -9.67
N ILE A 9 -33.42 7.66 -10.71
CA ILE A 9 -33.04 7.33 -12.09
C ILE A 9 -31.92 8.24 -12.58
N LEU A 10 -32.00 9.54 -12.34
CA LEU A 10 -30.96 10.50 -12.73
C LEU A 10 -29.63 10.19 -12.03
N ALA A 11 -29.66 9.94 -10.71
CA ALA A 11 -28.46 9.58 -9.95
C ALA A 11 -27.84 8.28 -10.47
N PHE A 12 -28.65 7.28 -10.80
CA PHE A 12 -28.19 6.03 -11.39
C PHE A 12 -27.57 6.24 -12.78
N ALA A 13 -28.21 7.03 -13.65
CA ALA A 13 -27.69 7.35 -14.97
C ALA A 13 -26.35 8.11 -14.89
N VAL A 14 -26.24 9.08 -13.99
CA VAL A 14 -24.99 9.83 -13.75
C VAL A 14 -23.90 8.89 -13.21
N TYR A 15 -24.23 8.01 -12.26
CA TYR A 15 -23.29 7.01 -11.74
C TYR A 15 -22.77 6.11 -12.86
N LEU A 16 -23.66 5.58 -13.72
CA LEU A 16 -23.26 4.75 -14.85
C LEU A 16 -22.39 5.51 -15.85
N LEU A 17 -22.72 6.77 -16.14
CA LEU A 17 -21.91 7.60 -17.04
C LEU A 17 -20.50 7.84 -16.49
N ILE A 18 -20.38 8.17 -15.20
CA ILE A 18 -19.08 8.38 -14.55
C ILE A 18 -18.28 7.07 -14.47
N THR A 19 -18.95 5.95 -14.23
CA THR A 19 -18.32 4.63 -14.07
C THR A 19 -18.10 3.93 -15.41
N SER A 20 -18.63 4.45 -16.53
CA SER A 20 -18.58 3.78 -17.83
C SER A 20 -17.18 3.48 -18.33
N PRO A 21 -16.13 4.31 -18.11
CA PRO A 21 -14.77 3.94 -18.49
C PRO A 21 -14.28 2.69 -17.76
N LEU A 22 -14.64 2.51 -16.49
CA LEU A 22 -14.29 1.31 -15.72
C LEU A 22 -15.08 0.09 -16.19
N ILE A 23 -16.34 0.27 -16.59
CA ILE A 23 -17.14 -0.81 -17.19
C ILE A 23 -16.53 -1.26 -18.52
N ILE A 24 -16.15 -0.32 -19.40
CA ILE A 24 -15.49 -0.63 -20.68
C ILE A 24 -14.14 -1.29 -20.45
N PHE A 25 -13.35 -0.77 -19.50
CA PHE A 25 -12.10 -1.40 -19.07
C PHE A 25 -12.34 -2.86 -18.68
N ASP A 26 -13.35 -3.12 -17.84
CA ASP A 26 -13.62 -4.47 -17.38
C ASP A 26 -14.11 -5.41 -18.50
N ILE A 27 -14.93 -4.92 -19.42
CA ILE A 27 -15.33 -5.66 -20.63
C ILE A 27 -14.10 -6.07 -21.45
N ASN A 28 -13.16 -5.14 -21.65
CA ASN A 28 -11.91 -5.41 -22.38
C ASN A 28 -10.95 -6.35 -21.62
N HIS A 29 -11.20 -6.56 -20.33
CA HIS A 29 -10.48 -7.50 -19.46
C HIS A 29 -11.37 -8.70 -19.07
N ASN A 30 -12.31 -9.11 -19.93
CA ASN A 30 -13.16 -10.30 -19.72
C ASN A 30 -13.93 -10.32 -18.39
N TYR A 31 -14.39 -9.16 -17.94
CA TYR A 31 -15.13 -8.96 -16.70
C TYR A 31 -14.35 -9.39 -15.45
N ASP A 32 -13.02 -9.29 -15.46
CA ASP A 32 -12.16 -9.75 -14.37
C ASP A 32 -12.50 -9.10 -13.01
N ASN A 33 -12.85 -7.80 -13.00
CA ASN A 33 -13.20 -7.07 -11.79
C ASN A 33 -14.62 -7.37 -11.33
N LEU A 34 -15.62 -7.37 -12.23
CA LEU A 34 -17.01 -7.68 -11.89
C LEU A 34 -17.18 -9.12 -11.41
N MET A 35 -16.38 -10.07 -11.92
CA MET A 35 -16.42 -11.48 -11.51
C MET A 35 -15.62 -11.77 -10.24
N MET A 36 -14.85 -10.80 -9.72
CA MET A 36 -14.00 -11.00 -8.54
C MET A 36 -14.76 -11.54 -7.32
N PRO A 37 -15.97 -11.04 -6.95
CA PRO A 37 -16.70 -11.58 -5.80
C PRO A 37 -17.04 -13.06 -5.97
N ILE A 38 -17.47 -13.47 -7.18
CA ILE A 38 -17.80 -14.86 -7.49
C ILE A 38 -16.53 -15.73 -7.50
N ARG A 39 -15.45 -15.27 -8.13
CA ARG A 39 -14.17 -16.01 -8.18
C ARG A 39 -13.58 -16.21 -6.78
N THR A 40 -13.72 -15.21 -5.92
CA THR A 40 -13.36 -15.27 -4.50
C THR A 40 -14.19 -16.30 -3.74
N LEU A 41 -15.51 -16.31 -3.90
CA LEU A 41 -16.39 -17.31 -3.27
C LEU A 41 -16.14 -18.74 -3.77
N LEU A 42 -15.72 -18.88 -5.03
CA LEU A 42 -15.43 -20.17 -5.66
C LEU A 42 -13.97 -20.64 -5.46
N GLY A 43 -13.12 -19.85 -4.79
CA GLY A 43 -11.70 -20.18 -4.58
C GLY A 43 -10.85 -20.26 -5.86
N LYS A 44 -11.32 -19.68 -6.97
CA LYS A 44 -10.64 -19.75 -8.30
C LYS A 44 -9.71 -18.55 -8.53
N GLN A 45 -8.87 -18.23 -7.54
CA GLN A 45 -8.08 -17.00 -7.56
C GLN A 45 -6.77 -17.21 -8.33
N HIS A 46 -6.53 -16.36 -9.34
CA HIS A 46 -5.25 -16.27 -10.06
C HIS A 46 -4.30 -15.23 -9.44
N ALA A 47 -4.84 -14.27 -8.71
CA ALA A 47 -4.06 -13.34 -7.88
C ALA A 47 -3.89 -13.95 -6.49
N ALA A 48 -2.80 -13.63 -5.79
CA ALA A 48 -2.48 -14.06 -4.42
C ALA A 48 -3.44 -13.44 -3.36
N LEU A 49 -4.74 -13.44 -3.64
CA LEU A 49 -5.78 -13.17 -2.68
C LEU A 49 -5.83 -14.39 -1.75
N TYR A 50 -5.98 -14.15 -0.46
CA TYR A 50 -6.12 -15.22 0.52
C TYR A 50 -7.56 -15.75 0.50
N GLU A 51 -7.77 -16.98 0.99
CA GLU A 51 -9.10 -17.45 1.33
C GLU A 51 -9.72 -16.60 2.45
N PHE A 52 -11.04 -16.62 2.56
CA PHE A 52 -11.71 -16.00 3.72
C PHE A 52 -11.13 -16.58 5.01
N SER A 53 -10.56 -15.70 5.84
CA SER A 53 -9.81 -16.07 7.03
C SER A 53 -10.28 -15.19 8.19
N PHE A 54 -10.72 -15.83 9.27
CA PHE A 54 -11.10 -15.11 10.50
C PHE A 54 -9.93 -14.27 11.05
N PRO A 55 -8.67 -14.76 11.09
CA PRO A 55 -7.52 -13.90 11.39
C PRO A 55 -7.43 -12.63 10.54
N ASN A 56 -7.70 -12.72 9.22
CA ASN A 56 -7.69 -11.54 8.33
C ASN A 56 -8.79 -10.55 8.71
N MET A 57 -10.00 -11.04 9.01
CA MET A 57 -11.11 -10.19 9.47
C MET A 57 -10.77 -9.46 10.78
N VAL A 58 -10.12 -10.14 11.74
CA VAL A 58 -9.64 -9.51 12.97
C VAL A 58 -8.59 -8.45 12.65
N GLY A 59 -7.68 -8.72 11.71
CA GLY A 59 -6.74 -7.74 11.18
C GLY A 59 -7.44 -6.50 10.61
N HIS A 60 -8.49 -6.67 9.82
CA HIS A 60 -9.28 -5.58 9.26
C HIS A 60 -10.04 -4.79 10.33
N VAL A 61 -10.59 -5.43 11.36
CA VAL A 61 -11.21 -4.70 12.47
C VAL A 61 -10.18 -3.86 13.22
N LYS A 62 -8.98 -4.40 13.48
CA LYS A 62 -7.87 -3.64 14.09
C LYS A 62 -7.46 -2.46 13.22
N GLU A 63 -7.39 -2.67 11.91
CA GLU A 63 -7.05 -1.62 10.93
C GLU A 63 -8.10 -0.51 10.91
N LEU A 64 -9.39 -0.87 10.87
CA LEU A 64 -10.51 0.07 10.94
C LEU A 64 -10.46 0.91 12.22
N LEU A 65 -10.25 0.26 13.38
CA LEU A 65 -10.11 0.96 14.66
C LEU A 65 -8.88 1.87 14.68
N SER A 66 -7.74 1.41 14.16
CA SER A 66 -6.53 2.22 14.03
C SER A 66 -6.80 3.47 13.18
N SER A 67 -7.44 3.30 12.02
CA SER A 67 -7.82 4.38 11.10
C SER A 67 -8.75 5.40 11.80
N PHE A 68 -9.71 4.91 12.60
CA PHE A 68 -10.60 5.78 13.39
C PHE A 68 -9.88 6.60 14.45
N GLY A 69 -8.80 6.09 15.03
CA GLY A 69 -7.95 6.86 15.95
C GLY A 69 -7.12 7.91 15.22
N ARG A 70 -6.59 7.54 14.04
CA ARG A 70 -5.75 8.42 13.20
C ARG A 70 -6.51 9.58 12.56
N LEU A 71 -7.84 9.50 12.47
CA LEU A 71 -8.69 10.65 12.11
C LEU A 71 -8.43 11.87 13.00
N TRP A 72 -8.10 11.66 14.27
CA TRP A 72 -7.88 12.74 15.24
C TRP A 72 -6.43 13.21 15.27
N PHE A 73 -5.50 12.26 15.21
CA PHE A 73 -4.08 12.53 15.36
C PHE A 73 -3.24 11.45 14.70
N ILE A 74 -2.29 11.91 13.88
CA ILE A 74 -1.13 11.15 13.44
C ILE A 74 0.10 11.66 14.20
N THR A 75 0.99 10.76 14.60
CA THR A 75 2.21 11.12 15.34
C THR A 75 3.03 12.20 14.59
N PHE A 76 3.68 13.07 15.36
CA PHE A 76 4.63 14.05 14.82
C PHE A 76 5.82 13.36 14.13
N HIS A 77 6.50 14.08 13.25
CA HIS A 77 7.69 13.57 12.55
C HIS A 77 7.46 12.32 11.68
N THR A 78 6.22 12.08 11.29
CA THR A 78 5.87 11.00 10.36
C THR A 78 6.22 11.38 8.92
N ASN A 79 6.51 10.37 8.10
CA ASN A 79 6.60 10.55 6.66
C ASN A 79 5.26 10.17 6.00
N PRO A 80 4.69 11.01 5.12
CA PRO A 80 3.42 10.71 4.45
C PRO A 80 3.40 9.41 3.66
N GLN A 81 4.50 9.00 3.04
CA GLN A 81 4.58 7.75 2.27
C GLN A 81 4.47 6.53 3.19
N ASP A 82 5.12 6.56 4.36
CA ASP A 82 4.98 5.52 5.39
C ASP A 82 3.52 5.43 5.90
N GLN A 83 2.80 6.56 5.93
CA GLN A 83 1.42 6.61 6.44
C GLN A 83 0.36 6.06 5.47
N ILE A 84 0.62 6.09 4.17
CA ILE A 84 -0.30 5.59 3.12
C ILE A 84 -0.04 4.11 2.81
N VAL A 85 1.09 3.57 3.29
CA VAL A 85 1.54 2.19 3.03
C VAL A 85 1.61 1.91 1.53
N LEU A 86 2.42 2.71 0.84
CA LEU A 86 2.72 2.52 -0.58
C LEU A 86 4.01 1.71 -0.74
N GLU A 87 3.98 0.74 -1.64
CA GLU A 87 5.12 -0.10 -2.01
C GLU A 87 5.69 -0.88 -0.80
N SER A 88 6.99 -0.77 -0.54
CA SER A 88 7.72 -1.45 0.54
C SER A 88 7.67 -0.73 1.88
N HIS A 89 7.09 0.47 1.95
CA HIS A 89 7.12 1.28 3.16
C HIS A 89 5.88 1.01 4.03
N MET A 90 6.04 0.13 5.03
CA MET A 90 4.94 -0.30 5.90
C MET A 90 4.99 0.27 7.33
N ASP A 91 5.76 1.34 7.58
CA ASP A 91 5.91 1.95 8.91
C ASP A 91 4.75 2.91 9.26
N LYS A 92 3.54 2.37 9.23
CA LYS A 92 2.33 3.12 9.53
C LYS A 92 2.18 3.33 11.02
N THR A 93 1.84 4.56 11.42
CA THR A 93 1.56 4.83 12.84
C THR A 93 0.31 4.09 13.29
N ASN A 94 0.33 3.55 14.51
CA ASN A 94 -0.86 2.98 15.12
C ASN A 94 -1.78 4.08 15.62
N GLY A 95 -3.08 3.95 15.37
CA GLY A 95 -4.09 4.84 15.95
C GLY A 95 -4.17 4.72 17.46
N ASN A 96 -4.42 5.84 18.12
CA ASN A 96 -4.67 5.84 19.56
C ASN A 96 -6.02 5.19 19.86
N ILE A 97 -6.03 4.11 20.63
CA ILE A 97 -7.23 3.31 20.91
C ILE A 97 -8.35 4.10 21.58
N PHE A 98 -8.04 5.09 22.42
CA PHE A 98 -9.05 5.95 23.05
C PHE A 98 -9.72 6.85 22.02
N LEU A 99 -8.93 7.43 21.11
CA LEU A 99 -9.46 8.23 20.00
C LEU A 99 -10.29 7.37 19.05
N SER A 100 -9.90 6.11 18.83
CA SER A 100 -10.69 5.13 18.08
C SER A 100 -12.07 4.90 18.71
N PHE A 101 -12.14 4.74 20.03
CA PHE A 101 -13.41 4.58 20.74
C PHE A 101 -14.25 5.86 20.75
N ILE A 102 -13.63 7.04 20.78
CA ILE A 102 -14.34 8.32 20.62
C ILE A 102 -14.98 8.40 19.24
N SER A 103 -14.23 8.07 18.18
CA SER A 103 -14.75 7.99 16.80
C SER A 103 -15.90 6.98 16.71
N LEU A 104 -15.72 5.77 17.24
CA LEU A 104 -16.76 4.74 17.23
C LEU A 104 -18.01 5.17 18.01
N GLY A 105 -17.83 5.82 19.17
CA GLY A 105 -18.92 6.39 19.96
C GLY A 105 -19.67 7.49 19.21
N ALA A 106 -18.95 8.40 18.53
CA ALA A 106 -19.54 9.42 17.67
C ALA A 106 -20.34 8.80 16.51
N LEU A 107 -19.81 7.73 15.90
CA LEU A 107 -20.52 6.98 14.87
C LEU A 107 -21.80 6.34 15.41
N ILE A 108 -21.73 5.58 16.51
CA ILE A 108 -22.90 4.95 17.12
C ILE A 108 -23.93 6.01 17.51
N TRP A 109 -23.50 7.11 18.13
CA TRP A 109 -24.38 8.22 18.49
C TRP A 109 -25.07 8.83 17.28
N PHE A 110 -24.32 9.14 16.22
CA PHE A 110 -24.85 9.60 14.95
C PHE A 110 -25.89 8.62 14.40
N LEU A 111 -25.59 7.32 14.41
CA LEU A 111 -26.48 6.30 13.87
C LEU A 111 -27.79 6.15 14.67
N LEU A 112 -27.72 6.32 15.99
CA LEU A 112 -28.89 6.19 16.86
C LEU A 112 -29.78 7.45 16.85
N LYS A 113 -29.17 8.63 16.77
CA LYS A 113 -29.83 9.93 16.96
C LYS A 113 -30.21 10.64 15.67
N ASN A 114 -29.52 10.40 14.56
CA ASN A 114 -29.88 11.04 13.31
C ASN A 114 -31.16 10.39 12.75
N ARG A 115 -32.24 11.18 12.66
CA ARG A 115 -33.54 10.76 12.12
C ARG A 115 -33.99 11.61 10.93
N ARG A 116 -33.05 12.33 10.31
CA ARG A 116 -33.35 13.15 9.13
C ARG A 116 -33.71 12.25 7.94
N PRO A 117 -34.60 12.68 7.03
CA PRO A 117 -34.90 11.94 5.81
C PRO A 117 -33.61 11.60 5.02
N GLY A 118 -33.48 10.36 4.56
CA GLY A 118 -32.30 9.88 3.82
C GLY A 118 -31.12 9.40 4.69
N TYR A 119 -31.22 9.51 6.02
CA TYR A 119 -30.21 8.98 6.93
C TYR A 119 -30.05 7.45 6.82
N ASP A 120 -31.14 6.74 6.54
CA ASP A 120 -31.15 5.30 6.28
C ASP A 120 -30.22 4.91 5.14
N ILE A 121 -30.23 5.66 4.03
CA ILE A 121 -29.33 5.44 2.89
C ILE A 121 -27.87 5.63 3.34
N PHE A 122 -27.58 6.71 4.06
CA PHE A 122 -26.24 6.97 4.60
C PHE A 122 -25.76 5.82 5.48
N ALA A 123 -26.60 5.37 6.43
CA ALA A 123 -26.27 4.30 7.35
C ALA A 123 -26.02 2.98 6.64
N ILE A 124 -26.88 2.62 5.68
CA ILE A 124 -26.73 1.43 4.85
C ILE A 124 -25.42 1.52 4.07
N SER A 125 -25.15 2.61 3.35
CA SER A 125 -23.90 2.79 2.61
C SER A 125 -22.67 2.62 3.48
N LEU A 126 -22.66 3.26 4.65
CA LEU A 126 -21.54 3.19 5.59
C LEU A 126 -21.33 1.76 6.12
N LEU A 127 -22.39 1.09 6.57
CA LEU A 127 -22.33 -0.28 7.07
C LEU A 127 -21.93 -1.27 5.98
N THR A 128 -22.39 -1.07 4.73
CA THR A 128 -21.98 -1.89 3.59
C THR A 128 -20.50 -1.75 3.30
N ILE A 129 -19.94 -0.53 3.32
CA ILE A 129 -18.50 -0.32 3.09
C ILE A 129 -17.68 -0.95 4.21
N ILE A 130 -18.08 -0.75 5.48
CA ILE A 130 -17.40 -1.37 6.64
C ILE A 130 -17.46 -2.89 6.56
N ALA A 131 -18.63 -3.46 6.24
CA ALA A 131 -18.79 -4.90 6.11
C ALA A 131 -17.93 -5.45 4.95
N ALA A 132 -17.93 -4.80 3.79
CA ALA A 132 -17.11 -5.19 2.66
C ALA A 132 -15.61 -5.13 3.00
N PHE A 133 -15.17 -4.11 3.74
CA PHE A 133 -13.79 -3.99 4.20
C PHE A 133 -13.39 -5.11 5.15
N ILE A 134 -14.23 -5.39 6.17
CA ILE A 134 -13.95 -6.44 7.16
C ILE A 134 -13.92 -7.82 6.49
N MET A 135 -14.88 -8.09 5.60
CA MET A 135 -15.00 -9.38 4.91
C MET A 135 -14.03 -9.55 3.75
N TYR A 136 -13.22 -8.55 3.39
CA TYR A 136 -12.32 -8.71 2.25
C TYR A 136 -11.33 -9.85 2.53
N PRO A 137 -11.04 -10.74 1.55
CA PRO A 137 -10.22 -11.92 1.81
C PRO A 137 -8.74 -11.59 1.94
N SER A 138 -8.28 -10.51 1.29
CA SER A 138 -6.86 -10.19 1.15
C SER A 138 -6.43 -9.04 2.05
N TYR A 139 -5.15 -8.67 1.98
CA TYR A 139 -4.62 -7.49 2.64
C TYR A 139 -5.33 -6.23 2.14
N ASN A 140 -6.01 -5.54 3.04
CA ASN A 140 -6.68 -4.28 2.76
C ASN A 140 -5.86 -3.09 3.26
N LEU A 141 -5.49 -2.23 2.33
CA LEU A 141 -4.89 -0.94 2.63
C LEU A 141 -5.96 0.05 3.13
N GLU A 142 -5.55 0.97 3.99
CA GLU A 142 -6.45 1.97 4.60
C GLU A 142 -7.17 2.84 3.56
N TYR A 143 -6.62 3.03 2.36
CA TYR A 143 -7.28 3.84 1.33
C TYR A 143 -8.64 3.27 0.90
N TYR A 144 -8.91 1.97 1.11
CA TYR A 144 -10.25 1.40 0.89
C TYR A 144 -11.29 1.95 1.89
N LEU A 145 -10.84 2.53 3.00
CA LEU A 145 -11.69 3.22 3.98
C LEU A 145 -11.89 4.71 3.67
N MET A 146 -11.32 5.27 2.58
CA MET A 146 -11.41 6.72 2.30
C MET A 146 -12.85 7.28 2.36
N SER A 147 -13.80 6.55 1.80
CA SER A 147 -15.23 6.90 1.87
C SER A 147 -15.76 6.84 3.30
N VAL A 148 -15.39 5.81 4.08
CA VAL A 148 -15.76 5.69 5.50
C VAL A 148 -15.19 6.87 6.29
N LEU A 149 -13.90 7.19 6.12
CA LEU A 149 -13.22 8.29 6.80
C LEU A 149 -13.89 9.65 6.50
N THR A 150 -14.32 9.86 5.25
CA THR A 150 -15.07 11.06 4.86
C THR A 150 -16.43 11.13 5.57
N LEU A 151 -17.17 10.01 5.61
CA LEU A 151 -18.46 9.92 6.31
C LEU A 151 -18.31 10.04 7.83
N MET A 152 -17.17 9.59 8.38
CA MET A 152 -16.84 9.74 9.80
C MET A 152 -16.68 11.20 10.21
N ALA A 153 -16.13 12.06 9.33
CA ALA A 153 -16.08 13.50 9.61
C ALA A 153 -17.48 14.10 9.82
N VAL A 154 -18.49 13.63 9.07
CA VAL A 154 -19.89 14.03 9.26
C VAL A 154 -20.43 13.53 10.60
N ALA A 155 -20.17 12.28 10.97
CA ALA A 155 -20.59 11.71 12.25
C ALA A 155 -19.96 12.43 13.46
N ILE A 156 -18.67 12.75 13.36
CA ILE A 156 -17.93 13.54 14.36
C ILE A 156 -18.52 14.95 14.45
N GLY A 157 -18.71 15.65 13.33
CA GLY A 157 -19.28 16.99 13.31
C GLY A 157 -20.70 17.04 13.90
N PHE A 158 -21.54 16.05 13.58
CA PHE A 158 -22.87 15.91 14.19
C PHE A 158 -22.79 15.73 15.71
N THR A 159 -21.85 14.92 16.19
CA THR A 159 -21.65 14.68 17.62
C THR A 159 -21.14 15.92 18.33
N LEU A 160 -20.18 16.65 17.74
CA LEU A 160 -19.68 17.92 18.27
C LEU A 160 -20.77 18.99 18.33
N ASN A 161 -21.73 18.99 17.40
CA ASN A 161 -22.86 19.92 17.42
C ASN A 161 -23.85 19.62 18.56
N ALA A 162 -23.81 18.44 19.16
CA ALA A 162 -24.63 18.10 20.34
C ALA A 162 -23.99 18.56 21.66
N LEU A 163 -22.72 18.98 21.66
CA LEU A 163 -22.02 19.49 22.84
C LEU A 163 -22.23 21.00 23.02
N PRO A 164 -22.00 21.55 24.23
CA PRO A 164 -21.95 22.98 24.45
C PRO A 164 -20.93 23.64 23.50
N LYS A 165 -21.33 24.75 22.86
CA LYS A 165 -20.54 25.44 21.82
C LYS A 165 -19.09 25.73 22.26
N SER A 166 -18.87 26.10 23.52
CA SER A 166 -17.53 26.36 24.07
C SER A 166 -16.65 25.11 24.04
N ILE A 167 -17.17 23.95 24.45
CA ILE A 167 -16.46 22.68 24.46
C ILE A 167 -16.15 22.25 23.02
N SER A 168 -17.13 22.32 22.11
CA SER A 168 -16.93 21.98 20.70
C SER A 168 -15.84 22.83 20.06
N LEU A 169 -15.85 24.14 20.33
CA LEU A 169 -14.82 25.06 19.83
C LEU A 169 -13.42 24.74 20.38
N ILE A 170 -13.32 24.37 21.66
CA ILE A 170 -12.04 23.95 22.25
C ILE A 170 -11.52 22.68 21.58
N ILE A 171 -12.38 21.66 21.41
CA ILE A 171 -12.00 20.39 20.75
C ILE A 171 -11.54 20.64 19.31
N VAL A 172 -12.30 21.42 18.55
CA VAL A 172 -11.95 21.78 17.16
C VAL A 172 -10.66 22.60 17.13
N GLY A 173 -10.47 23.54 18.05
CA GLY A 173 -9.24 24.33 18.16
C GLY A 173 -8.02 23.45 18.41
N ILE A 174 -8.10 22.53 19.38
CA ILE A 174 -7.03 21.57 19.67
C ILE A 174 -6.77 20.68 18.45
N PHE A 175 -7.83 20.15 17.83
CA PHE A 175 -7.71 19.32 16.62
C PHE A 175 -6.96 20.04 15.50
N ILE A 176 -7.34 21.30 15.20
CA ILE A 176 -6.69 22.11 14.17
C ILE A 176 -5.21 22.36 14.53
N ILE A 177 -4.93 22.80 15.76
CA ILE A 177 -3.55 23.10 16.19
C ILE A 177 -2.67 21.86 16.08
N VAL A 178 -3.13 20.72 16.61
CA VAL A 178 -2.38 19.46 16.58
C VAL A 178 -2.12 19.01 15.14
N ASN A 179 -3.11 19.04 14.25
CA ASN A 179 -2.93 18.62 12.87
C ASN A 179 -2.02 19.58 12.08
N ILE A 180 -2.09 20.89 12.33
CA ILE A 180 -1.16 21.87 11.76
C ILE A 180 0.27 21.56 12.22
N LEU A 181 0.48 21.28 13.51
CA LEU A 181 1.80 20.88 14.02
C LEU A 181 2.27 19.55 13.40
N SER A 182 1.38 18.58 13.19
CA SER A 182 1.72 17.34 12.47
C SER A 182 2.20 17.62 11.05
N VAL A 183 1.54 18.54 10.32
CA VAL A 183 1.98 18.96 8.97
C VAL A 183 3.34 19.65 9.00
N PHE A 184 3.58 20.58 9.92
CA PHE A 184 4.86 21.29 10.04
C PHE A 184 6.02 20.39 10.50
N THR A 185 5.72 19.27 11.14
CA THR A 185 6.73 18.33 11.62
C THR A 185 6.98 17.16 10.67
N LEU A 186 6.29 17.08 9.52
CA LEU A 186 6.45 15.99 8.56
C LEU A 186 7.91 15.79 8.15
N SER A 187 8.32 14.53 8.06
CA SER A 187 9.62 14.14 7.51
C SER A 187 9.48 13.85 6.02
N ASP A 188 10.34 14.43 5.17
CA ASP A 188 10.33 14.20 3.71
C ASP A 188 11.48 13.28 3.24
N LYS A 189 11.76 12.22 4.01
CA LYS A 189 12.90 11.32 3.74
C LYS A 189 12.85 10.56 2.41
N TYR A 190 11.68 10.47 1.77
CA TYR A 190 11.46 9.84 0.46
C TYR A 190 11.03 10.81 -0.65
N GLY A 191 11.05 12.12 -0.37
CA GLY A 191 10.48 13.14 -1.24
C GLY A 191 11.15 13.25 -2.60
N LEU A 192 10.46 13.92 -3.52
CA LEU A 192 11.00 14.22 -4.86
C LEU A 192 12.30 15.01 -4.80
N TYR A 193 12.43 15.92 -3.82
CA TYR A 193 13.67 16.68 -3.61
C TYR A 193 14.86 15.75 -3.34
N ILE A 194 14.71 14.82 -2.39
CA ILE A 194 15.73 13.84 -2.01
C ILE A 194 16.09 12.96 -3.21
N ARG A 195 15.08 12.43 -3.91
CA ARG A 195 15.33 11.58 -5.09
C ARG A 195 16.06 12.34 -6.21
N ARG A 196 15.67 13.59 -6.46
CA ARG A 196 16.34 14.47 -7.44
C ARG A 196 17.78 14.78 -7.04
N GLU A 197 18.01 15.08 -5.77
CA GLU A 197 19.36 15.33 -5.25
C GLU A 197 20.26 14.10 -5.41
N LEU A 198 19.74 12.89 -5.18
CA LEU A 198 20.47 11.65 -5.44
C LEU A 198 20.88 11.55 -6.91
N VAL A 199 19.95 11.79 -7.84
CA VAL A 199 20.25 11.77 -9.28
C VAL A 199 21.37 12.75 -9.60
N TYR A 200 21.30 14.00 -9.12
CA TYR A 200 22.34 15.00 -9.33
C TYR A 200 23.70 14.60 -8.75
N LYS A 201 23.73 13.97 -7.57
CA LYS A 201 24.96 13.45 -6.97
C LYS A 201 25.56 12.28 -7.77
N THR A 202 24.72 11.43 -8.35
CA THR A 202 25.15 10.28 -9.14
C THR A 202 25.68 10.67 -10.52
N MET A 203 25.14 11.72 -11.16
CA MET A 203 25.49 12.10 -12.54
C MET A 203 26.99 12.34 -12.80
N PRO A 204 27.76 13.02 -11.92
CA PRO A 204 29.20 13.20 -12.10
C PRO A 204 29.98 11.89 -12.21
N ALA A 205 29.59 10.83 -11.49
CA ALA A 205 30.24 9.52 -11.60
C ALA A 205 29.87 8.79 -12.90
N ILE A 206 28.68 9.03 -13.45
CA ILE A 206 28.28 8.47 -14.73
C ILE A 206 29.03 9.16 -15.88
N GLY A 207 29.02 10.50 -15.88
CA GLY A 207 29.56 11.32 -16.98
C GLY A 207 28.86 10.99 -18.30
N ASP A 208 29.64 10.91 -19.38
CA ASP A 208 29.12 10.63 -20.73
C ASP A 208 28.94 9.14 -21.04
N ARG A 209 29.25 8.26 -20.09
CA ARG A 209 29.18 6.80 -20.29
C ARG A 209 27.74 6.29 -20.38
N SER A 210 27.56 5.17 -21.08
CA SER A 210 26.29 4.44 -21.08
C SER A 210 26.11 3.68 -19.76
N TYR A 211 24.88 3.55 -19.27
CA TYR A 211 24.65 2.84 -18.01
C TYR A 211 23.31 2.13 -17.95
N GLU A 212 23.26 1.03 -17.20
CA GLU A 212 22.02 0.40 -16.76
C GLU A 212 21.61 0.88 -15.37
N LEU A 213 20.31 1.01 -15.14
CA LEU A 213 19.73 1.40 -13.86
C LEU A 213 18.99 0.23 -13.23
N GLN A 214 19.42 -0.20 -12.06
CA GLN A 214 18.77 -1.23 -11.27
C GLN A 214 18.26 -0.65 -9.96
N THR A 215 17.12 -1.14 -9.48
CA THR A 215 16.56 -0.81 -8.17
C THR A 215 16.59 -2.03 -7.26
N TYR A 216 16.88 -1.80 -5.98
CA TYR A 216 16.90 -2.83 -4.94
C TYR A 216 16.13 -2.33 -3.72
N GLY A 217 15.34 -3.21 -3.10
CA GLY A 217 14.60 -2.92 -1.89
C GLY A 217 13.85 -4.14 -1.38
N GLU A 218 12.85 -3.94 -0.54
CA GLU A 218 12.23 -5.03 0.22
C GLU A 218 11.25 -5.89 -0.60
N LEU A 219 10.74 -5.37 -1.73
CA LEU A 219 9.80 -6.11 -2.57
C LEU A 219 10.45 -7.34 -3.20
N LEU A 220 9.66 -8.42 -3.30
CA LEU A 220 10.09 -9.69 -3.88
C LEU A 220 10.56 -9.56 -5.34
N LYS A 221 9.96 -8.61 -6.07
CA LYS A 221 10.23 -8.31 -7.48
C LYS A 221 10.93 -6.95 -7.59
N PRO A 222 12.26 -6.92 -7.74
CA PRO A 222 13.05 -5.70 -7.76
C PRO A 222 12.60 -4.67 -8.81
N GLU A 223 12.04 -5.13 -9.93
CA GLU A 223 11.55 -4.27 -11.01
C GLU A 223 10.39 -3.35 -10.60
N PHE A 224 9.65 -3.71 -9.54
CA PHE A 224 8.59 -2.86 -8.97
C PHE A 224 9.06 -2.06 -7.77
N THR A 225 10.28 -2.30 -7.29
CA THR A 225 10.81 -1.60 -6.14
C THR A 225 11.12 -0.15 -6.54
N TYR A 226 10.40 0.79 -5.92
CA TYR A 226 10.54 2.22 -6.12
C TYR A 226 10.34 2.63 -7.58
N ALA A 227 9.16 2.32 -8.11
CA ALA A 227 8.83 2.66 -9.49
C ALA A 227 9.09 4.15 -9.77
N GLY A 228 9.51 4.46 -11.00
CA GLY A 228 9.78 5.82 -11.45
C GLY A 228 11.24 6.28 -11.40
N TRP A 229 12.19 5.51 -10.85
CA TRP A 229 13.62 5.89 -10.91
C TRP A 229 14.14 6.05 -12.34
N ARG A 230 13.76 5.20 -13.29
CA ARG A 230 14.10 5.39 -14.73
C ARG A 230 13.67 6.78 -15.22
N TYR A 231 12.43 7.17 -14.90
CA TYR A 231 11.90 8.49 -15.26
C TYR A 231 12.68 9.62 -14.57
N LEU A 232 13.01 9.49 -13.28
CA LEU A 232 13.74 10.50 -12.54
C LEU A 232 15.17 10.70 -13.07
N PHE A 233 15.87 9.61 -13.40
CA PHE A 233 17.19 9.69 -14.03
C PHE A 233 17.11 10.35 -15.41
N LYS A 234 16.13 9.96 -16.24
CA LYS A 234 15.88 10.60 -17.53
C LYS A 234 15.60 12.10 -17.41
N HIS A 235 14.76 12.50 -16.45
CA HIS A 235 14.28 13.88 -16.35
C HIS A 235 15.28 14.82 -15.67
N TYR A 236 15.97 14.36 -14.63
CA TYR A 236 16.91 15.18 -13.84
C TYR A 236 18.39 14.89 -14.14
N GLY A 237 18.67 13.95 -15.03
CA GLY A 237 20.03 13.53 -15.36
C GLY A 237 20.10 13.09 -16.82
N LYS A 238 20.58 11.86 -17.02
CA LYS A 238 20.70 11.24 -18.33
C LYS A 238 19.71 10.07 -18.45
N THR A 239 19.33 9.72 -19.67
CA THR A 239 18.48 8.54 -19.89
C THR A 239 19.29 7.27 -19.69
N PRO A 240 18.88 6.34 -18.81
CA PRO A 240 19.51 5.03 -18.71
C PRO A 240 19.36 4.24 -20.00
N SER A 241 20.43 3.59 -20.46
CA SER A 241 20.41 2.76 -21.67
C SER A 241 19.57 1.50 -21.48
N LYS A 242 19.52 0.98 -20.24
CA LYS A 242 18.69 -0.15 -19.80
C LYS A 242 18.21 0.09 -18.37
N SER A 243 17.10 -0.53 -17.98
CA SER A 243 16.65 -0.58 -16.60
C SER A 243 15.98 -1.90 -16.28
N ASN A 244 16.08 -2.35 -15.03
CA ASN A 244 15.38 -3.53 -14.55
C ASN A 244 13.84 -3.43 -14.65
N VAL A 245 13.28 -2.22 -14.82
CA VAL A 245 11.84 -2.00 -15.04
C VAL A 245 11.41 -2.16 -16.51
N ASP A 246 12.35 -2.15 -17.47
CA ASP A 246 12.05 -2.18 -18.91
C ASP A 246 11.26 -3.42 -19.36
N PRO A 247 11.45 -4.64 -18.81
CA PRO A 247 10.63 -5.80 -19.18
C PRO A 247 9.13 -5.62 -18.89
N VAL A 248 8.77 -4.76 -17.95
CA VAL A 248 7.38 -4.53 -17.54
C VAL A 248 6.83 -3.23 -18.11
N LEU A 249 7.60 -2.14 -18.05
CA LEU A 249 7.17 -0.79 -18.43
C LEU A 249 7.89 -0.25 -19.67
N GLY A 250 8.72 -1.05 -20.32
CA GLY A 250 9.49 -0.65 -21.50
C GLY A 250 8.64 -0.30 -22.71
N TRP A 251 7.36 -0.72 -22.74
CA TRP A 251 6.40 -0.30 -23.75
C TRP A 251 6.18 1.24 -23.77
N ILE A 252 6.49 1.93 -22.67
CA ILE A 252 6.42 3.41 -22.58
C ILE A 252 7.69 4.07 -23.16
N TYR A 253 8.79 3.30 -23.32
CA TYR A 253 10.13 3.81 -23.65
C TYR A 253 10.80 3.02 -24.79
N GLN A 254 10.03 2.47 -25.74
CA GLN A 254 10.53 1.48 -26.71
C GLN A 254 11.75 1.97 -27.50
N ASP A 255 11.75 3.23 -27.91
CA ASP A 255 12.83 3.83 -28.73
C ASP A 255 14.08 4.22 -27.91
N GLU A 256 14.02 4.10 -26.59
CA GLU A 256 15.08 4.53 -25.66
C GLU A 256 15.85 3.37 -25.04
N ILE A 257 15.41 2.12 -25.27
CA ILE A 257 16.03 0.92 -24.71
C ILE A 257 17.12 0.44 -25.68
N SER A 258 18.38 0.67 -25.30
CA SER A 258 19.52 0.22 -26.10
C SER A 258 19.66 -1.30 -26.04
N LYS A 259 20.09 -1.91 -27.14
CA LYS A 259 20.47 -3.32 -27.19
C LYS A 259 21.88 -3.55 -26.68
N ASP A 260 22.73 -2.53 -26.77
CA ASP A 260 24.15 -2.62 -26.42
C ASP A 260 24.35 -2.85 -24.92
N THR A 261 25.49 -3.43 -24.56
CA THR A 261 25.88 -3.63 -23.16
C THR A 261 26.35 -2.30 -22.57
N PRO A 262 25.67 -1.76 -21.54
CA PRO A 262 26.07 -0.48 -20.96
C PRO A 262 27.41 -0.57 -20.24
N GLU A 263 28.19 0.51 -20.25
CA GLU A 263 29.52 0.58 -19.63
C GLU A 263 29.47 0.57 -18.10
N LEU A 264 28.42 1.15 -17.52
CA LEU A 264 28.23 1.24 -16.09
C LEU A 264 26.95 0.53 -15.64
N ARG A 265 26.95 0.12 -14.38
CA ARG A 265 25.75 -0.29 -13.66
C ARG A 265 25.52 0.64 -12.49
N VAL A 266 24.34 1.23 -12.44
CA VAL A 266 23.90 2.12 -11.37
C VAL A 266 22.81 1.40 -10.59
N VAL A 267 23.08 1.14 -9.32
CA VAL A 267 22.11 0.53 -8.40
C VAL A 267 21.57 1.62 -7.47
N VAL A 268 20.26 1.74 -7.38
CA VAL A 268 19.60 2.56 -6.36
C VAL A 268 18.93 1.64 -5.34
N ALA A 269 19.28 1.81 -4.09
CA ALA A 269 18.68 1.12 -2.96
C ALA A 269 18.24 2.12 -1.89
N ASP A 270 17.42 1.67 -0.95
CA ASP A 270 16.90 2.48 0.15
C ASP A 270 17.31 1.89 1.52
N THR A 271 16.36 1.54 2.39
CA THR A 271 16.54 0.86 3.68
C THR A 271 17.28 -0.47 3.58
N VAL A 272 17.19 -1.17 2.44
CA VAL A 272 17.95 -2.42 2.21
C VAL A 272 19.36 -2.07 1.77
N ILE A 273 20.37 -2.47 2.55
CA ILE A 273 21.78 -2.40 2.14
C ILE A 273 22.12 -3.66 1.34
N PRO A 274 22.19 -3.59 -0.01
CA PRO A 274 22.59 -4.73 -0.82
C PRO A 274 24.04 -5.11 -0.53
N LYS A 275 24.32 -6.42 -0.51
CA LYS A 275 25.68 -6.95 -0.49
C LYS A 275 26.13 -7.18 -1.92
N PHE A 276 27.25 -6.58 -2.29
CA PHE A 276 27.84 -6.72 -3.62
C PHE A 276 29.14 -7.54 -3.53
N GLU A 277 29.41 -8.33 -4.56
CA GLU A 277 30.67 -9.07 -4.69
C GLU A 277 31.83 -8.17 -5.14
N ILE A 278 31.51 -7.06 -5.80
CA ILE A 278 32.45 -6.09 -6.34
C ILE A 278 32.18 -4.77 -5.62
N GLU A 279 33.23 -4.04 -5.26
CA GLU A 279 33.09 -2.72 -4.65
C GLU A 279 32.61 -1.67 -5.67
N PRO A 280 31.70 -0.76 -5.27
CA PRO A 280 31.28 0.33 -6.12
C PRO A 280 32.43 1.31 -6.35
N ILE A 281 32.56 1.83 -7.58
CA ILE A 281 33.53 2.88 -7.90
C ILE A 281 33.12 4.23 -7.30
N ALA A 282 31.83 4.41 -7.00
CA ALA A 282 31.31 5.58 -6.31
C ALA A 282 30.00 5.24 -5.58
N THR A 283 29.79 5.86 -4.43
CA THR A 283 28.57 5.74 -3.64
C THR A 283 28.08 7.12 -3.25
N PHE A 284 26.79 7.36 -3.43
CA PHE A 284 26.14 8.63 -3.10
C PHE A 284 24.91 8.39 -2.25
N GLN A 285 24.65 9.28 -1.29
CA GLN A 285 23.47 9.21 -0.44
C GLN A 285 22.70 10.54 -0.47
N SER A 286 21.37 10.43 -0.51
CA SER A 286 20.45 11.51 -0.20
C SER A 286 19.23 10.93 0.51
N GLY A 287 18.94 11.45 1.70
CA GLY A 287 17.93 10.90 2.60
C GLY A 287 18.20 9.42 2.89
N VAL A 288 17.19 8.59 2.68
CA VAL A 288 17.27 7.13 2.85
C VAL A 288 17.78 6.39 1.63
N TYR A 289 17.91 7.05 0.48
CA TYR A 289 18.34 6.40 -0.75
C TYR A 289 19.86 6.47 -0.92
N THR A 290 20.42 5.35 -1.38
CA THR A 290 21.82 5.20 -1.73
C THR A 290 21.95 4.77 -3.19
N SER A 291 22.82 5.44 -3.93
CA SER A 291 23.19 5.10 -5.28
C SER A 291 24.60 4.54 -5.30
N TYR A 292 24.77 3.37 -5.91
CA TYR A 292 26.05 2.70 -6.10
C TYR A 292 26.36 2.64 -7.59
N VAL A 293 27.55 3.06 -7.98
CA VAL A 293 28.00 3.03 -9.38
C VAL A 293 29.08 1.96 -9.50
N PHE A 294 28.95 1.08 -10.49
CA PHE A 294 29.90 0.01 -10.80
C PHE A 294 30.38 0.12 -12.23
N ASN A 295 31.60 -0.34 -12.48
CA ASN A 295 32.07 -0.59 -13.84
C ASN A 295 31.52 -1.95 -14.32
N ASN A 296 30.74 -1.94 -15.40
CA ASN A 296 30.06 -3.13 -15.92
C ASN A 296 30.99 -4.01 -16.78
N GLN A 297 32.21 -3.54 -17.07
CA GLN A 297 33.22 -4.29 -17.83
C GLN A 297 33.96 -5.34 -16.98
N LEU A 298 33.70 -5.41 -15.67
CA LEU A 298 34.19 -6.47 -14.81
C LEU A 298 33.14 -7.60 -14.78
N PRO A 299 33.53 -8.88 -14.97
CA PRO A 299 32.58 -9.98 -15.00
C PRO A 299 31.82 -10.07 -13.68
N SER A 300 30.54 -9.67 -13.69
CA SER A 300 29.67 -9.79 -12.53
C SER A 300 29.17 -11.22 -12.44
N ASN A 301 29.80 -12.05 -11.61
CA ASN A 301 29.23 -13.30 -11.13
C ASN A 301 28.19 -13.05 -10.01
N THR A 302 27.53 -11.88 -10.00
CA THR A 302 26.55 -11.55 -8.96
C THR A 302 25.33 -12.43 -9.11
N THR A 303 25.30 -13.51 -8.34
CA THR A 303 24.09 -14.30 -8.15
C THR A 303 23.28 -13.61 -7.07
N ASN A 304 22.14 -13.01 -7.46
CA ASN A 304 21.19 -12.53 -6.49
C ASN A 304 20.79 -13.74 -5.61
N PRO A 305 21.06 -13.73 -4.28
CA PRO A 305 20.78 -14.88 -3.43
C PRO A 305 19.27 -15.22 -3.37
N ARG A 306 18.40 -14.35 -3.92
CA ARG A 306 16.96 -14.64 -4.12
C ARG A 306 16.54 -14.93 -5.57
N SER A 307 17.35 -14.64 -6.60
CA SER A 307 16.91 -14.88 -8.00
C SER A 307 17.23 -16.28 -8.54
N LYS A 308 18.08 -17.07 -7.87
CA LYS A 308 18.37 -18.45 -8.31
C LYS A 308 17.15 -19.39 -8.26
N ASN A 309 16.06 -19.00 -7.60
CA ASN A 309 14.82 -19.79 -7.54
C ASN A 309 13.70 -19.27 -8.46
N ALA A 310 13.89 -18.18 -9.20
CA ALA A 310 12.81 -17.57 -9.99
C ALA A 310 12.79 -17.99 -11.48
N SER A 311 13.81 -18.70 -11.97
CA SER A 311 13.94 -18.99 -13.41
C SER A 311 13.94 -20.48 -13.79
N GLN A 312 13.74 -21.40 -12.83
CA GLN A 312 13.60 -22.83 -13.11
C GLN A 312 12.66 -23.56 -12.13
N VAL A 313 11.41 -23.12 -11.94
CA VAL A 313 10.41 -23.98 -11.27
C VAL A 313 9.01 -23.72 -11.82
N SER A 314 8.66 -24.44 -12.89
CA SER A 314 7.28 -24.81 -13.14
C SER A 314 6.90 -25.86 -12.08
N GLY A 315 6.26 -25.38 -11.01
CA GLY A 315 5.64 -26.20 -9.97
C GLY A 315 6.58 -26.63 -8.86
N TYR A 316 6.49 -25.99 -7.68
CA TYR A 316 6.56 -26.68 -6.39
C TYR A 316 5.93 -25.83 -5.26
N ARG A 317 5.39 -26.57 -4.29
CA ARG A 317 4.87 -26.17 -2.98
C ARG A 317 5.86 -25.28 -2.21
N LEU A 318 5.31 -24.26 -1.55
CA LEU A 318 5.99 -23.47 -0.52
C LEU A 318 6.19 -24.32 0.74
N GLU A 319 7.44 -24.63 1.08
CA GLU A 319 7.82 -24.83 2.48
C GLU A 319 8.15 -23.45 3.06
N SER A 320 7.51 -23.13 4.17
CA SER A 320 7.63 -21.89 4.91
C SER A 320 9.04 -21.70 5.45
N ILE A 321 9.73 -20.65 4.99
CA ILE A 321 10.93 -20.14 5.67
C ILE A 321 10.44 -19.24 6.81
N GLU A 322 10.65 -19.70 8.04
CA GLU A 322 10.42 -18.95 9.26
C GLU A 322 11.36 -17.74 9.30
N ILE A 323 10.76 -16.56 9.27
CA ILE A 323 11.39 -15.33 9.74
C ILE A 323 11.10 -15.28 11.25
N PRO A 324 12.11 -15.10 12.13
CA PRO A 324 11.88 -15.06 13.56
C PRO A 324 11.16 -13.76 13.95
N LEU A 325 9.83 -13.81 13.95
CA LEU A 325 9.00 -12.89 14.72
C LEU A 325 8.98 -13.45 16.15
N GLN A 326 9.82 -12.87 17.01
CA GLN A 326 9.86 -13.19 18.43
C GLN A 326 8.46 -13.13 19.06
N ASN A 327 8.10 -14.28 19.63
CA ASN A 327 7.20 -14.50 20.77
C ASN A 327 5.79 -13.90 20.67
N ILE A 328 4.84 -14.68 20.14
CA ILE A 328 3.44 -14.82 20.62
C ILE A 328 2.73 -16.03 19.98
N PHE A 329 3.25 -16.67 18.91
CA PHE A 329 2.45 -17.60 18.09
C PHE A 329 2.81 -19.11 18.15
N GLU A 330 3.83 -19.55 18.87
CA GLU A 330 4.25 -20.98 18.83
C GLU A 330 3.38 -21.96 19.64
N THR A 331 2.51 -21.48 20.54
CA THR A 331 1.77 -22.40 21.42
C THR A 331 0.51 -22.98 20.76
N ASP A 332 -0.08 -22.29 19.78
CA ASP A 332 -1.36 -22.71 19.20
C ASP A 332 -1.23 -23.65 17.99
N GLN A 333 -0.12 -23.59 17.23
CA GLN A 333 0.09 -24.49 16.09
C GLN A 333 0.40 -25.93 16.52
N ILE A 334 1.12 -26.12 17.63
CA ILE A 334 1.48 -27.46 18.13
C ILE A 334 0.25 -28.22 18.68
N LEU A 335 -0.76 -27.49 19.17
CA LEU A 335 -2.02 -28.07 19.67
C LEU A 335 -2.99 -28.48 18.54
N SER A 336 -2.96 -27.79 17.40
CA SER A 336 -3.79 -28.13 16.23
C SER A 336 -3.30 -29.39 15.51
N GLU A 337 -1.98 -29.56 15.36
CA GLU A 337 -1.42 -30.73 14.67
C GLU A 337 -1.53 -32.02 15.49
N LYS A 338 -1.41 -31.94 16.82
CA LYS A 338 -1.61 -33.12 17.70
C LYS A 338 -3.04 -33.64 17.66
N ASN A 339 -4.05 -32.75 17.61
CA ASN A 339 -5.46 -33.17 17.52
C ASN A 339 -5.80 -33.81 16.16
N ASN A 340 -5.21 -33.33 15.06
CA ASN A 340 -5.45 -33.91 13.73
C ASN A 340 -4.74 -35.26 13.49
N GLN A 341 -3.62 -35.53 14.17
CA GLN A 341 -2.98 -36.85 14.12
C GLN A 341 -3.69 -37.87 15.02
N GLN A 342 -4.26 -37.45 16.15
CA GLN A 342 -5.04 -38.32 17.04
C GLN A 342 -6.31 -38.83 16.33
N VAL A 343 -7.07 -37.93 15.70
CA VAL A 343 -8.32 -38.29 14.98
C VAL A 343 -8.08 -39.22 13.79
N LYS A 344 -6.92 -39.15 13.13
CA LYS A 344 -6.55 -40.07 12.04
C LYS A 344 -6.10 -41.45 12.51
N ARG A 345 -5.68 -41.60 13.77
CA ARG A 345 -5.35 -42.90 14.36
C ARG A 345 -6.57 -43.65 14.87
N ASP A 346 -7.59 -42.92 15.33
CA ASP A 346 -8.82 -43.55 15.86
C ASP A 346 -9.82 -43.95 14.76
N LEU A 347 -9.53 -43.61 13.49
CA LEU A 347 -10.34 -43.94 12.31
C LEU A 347 -9.71 -44.99 11.39
N ARG A 348 -8.69 -45.73 11.87
CA ARG A 348 -8.15 -46.95 11.25
C ARG A 348 -8.16 -48.06 12.27
#